data_AF-A0A820CCV7-F1
#
_entry.id   AF-A0A820CCV7-F1
#
_cell.length_a   1.000
_cell.length_b   1.000
_cell.length_c   1.000
_cell.angle_alpha   90.00
_cell.angle_beta   90.00
_cell.angle_gamma   90.00
#
_symmetry.space_group_name_H-M   'P 1'
#
loop_
_entity.id
_entity.type
_entity.pdbx_description
1 polymer ?
#
loop_
_entity_poly.entity_id
_entity_poly.type
_entity_poly.pdbx_seq_one_letter_code
_entity_poly.pdbx_strand_id
1 'polypeptide(L)'
;MHQESSPPSPGDAPAQIESVCRNHQAQVRLKNRATWKIHEKLEYSSEQTERKVRDMFEKLLKASDILSPSVTKLLQKPGLSVEEKKLLSFTNPDNIQVESNYRGPHIKSPLTRSTFVDLIEAFQKGQV
;
A
#
# COMPACT_ATOMS: atom_id res chain seq x y z
N MET A 1 26.94 35.31 -39.30
CA MET A 1 26.58 34.86 -40.67
C MET A 1 25.29 34.06 -40.56
N HIS A 2 24.15 34.71 -40.69
CA HIS A 2 22.84 34.06 -40.70
C HIS A 2 22.63 33.51 -42.11
N GLN A 3 22.63 32.18 -42.28
CA GLN A 3 22.16 31.57 -43.51
C GLN A 3 20.63 31.66 -43.50
N GLU A 4 20.11 32.55 -44.31
CA GLU A 4 18.70 32.64 -44.66
C GLU A 4 18.36 31.38 -45.48
N SER A 5 17.62 30.46 -44.85
CA SER A 5 17.09 29.26 -45.50
C SER A 5 16.16 29.67 -46.64
N SER A 6 16.59 29.45 -47.87
CA SER A 6 15.79 29.67 -49.08
C SER A 6 14.41 28.98 -48.97
N PRO A 7 13.30 29.59 -49.43
CA PRO A 7 11.98 29.00 -49.32
C PRO A 7 11.91 27.69 -50.11
N PRO A 8 11.26 26.64 -49.56
CA PRO A 8 11.22 25.33 -50.19
C PRO A 8 10.46 25.38 -51.52
N SER A 9 11.01 24.72 -52.54
CA SER A 9 10.38 24.61 -53.86
C SER A 9 9.11 23.74 -53.74
N PRO A 10 8.02 24.03 -54.48
CA PRO A 10 6.77 23.28 -54.39
C PRO A 10 6.89 21.78 -54.70
N GLY A 11 7.98 21.34 -55.34
CA GLY A 11 8.30 19.91 -55.55
C GLY A 11 8.80 19.17 -54.29
N ASP A 12 9.20 19.89 -53.24
CA ASP A 12 9.82 19.31 -52.03
C ASP A 12 8.81 19.00 -50.92
N ALA A 13 7.57 19.49 -51.02
CA ALA A 13 6.50 19.28 -50.04
C ALA A 13 6.22 17.80 -49.70
N PRO A 14 6.12 16.85 -50.66
CA PRO A 14 5.89 15.45 -50.33
C PRO A 14 7.07 14.84 -49.54
N ALA A 15 8.31 15.17 -49.91
CA ALA A 15 9.50 14.69 -49.20
C ALA A 15 9.57 15.21 -47.76
N GLN A 16 9.14 16.46 -47.54
CA GLN A 16 9.04 17.04 -46.19
C GLN A 16 8.00 16.34 -45.34
N ILE A 17 6.80 16.09 -45.89
CA ILE A 17 5.72 15.37 -45.19
C ILE A 17 6.20 13.99 -44.76
N GLU A 18 6.82 13.24 -45.66
CA GLU A 18 7.36 11.92 -45.33
C GLU A 18 8.43 11.99 -44.23
N SER A 19 9.31 12.98 -44.26
CA SER A 19 10.35 13.15 -43.23
C SER A 19 9.73 13.40 -41.85
N VAL A 20 8.69 14.24 -41.76
CA VAL A 20 7.97 14.53 -40.52
C VAL A 20 7.25 13.29 -40.01
N CYS A 21 6.59 12.53 -40.90
CA CYS A 21 5.93 11.27 -40.55
C CYS A 21 6.94 10.24 -40.01
N ARG A 22 8.09 10.06 -40.68
CA ARG A 22 9.15 9.14 -40.23
C ARG A 22 9.71 9.55 -38.86
N ASN A 23 9.94 10.85 -38.65
CA ASN A 23 10.43 11.38 -37.38
C ASN A 23 9.40 11.17 -36.25
N HIS A 24 8.11 11.43 -36.52
CA HIS A 24 7.06 11.18 -35.56
C HIS A 24 6.98 9.70 -35.16
N GLN A 25 7.01 8.79 -36.13
CA GLN A 25 7.03 7.35 -35.86
C GLN A 25 8.26 6.92 -35.04
N ALA A 26 9.44 7.47 -35.34
CA ALA A 26 10.66 7.21 -34.58
C ALA A 26 10.51 7.66 -33.12
N GLN A 27 9.94 8.84 -32.87
CA GLN A 27 9.67 9.34 -31.52
C GLN A 27 8.67 8.45 -30.77
N VAL A 28 7.59 8.03 -31.43
CA VAL A 28 6.59 7.11 -30.82
C VAL A 28 7.26 5.80 -30.42
N ARG A 29 8.12 5.22 -31.28
CA ARG A 29 8.87 3.99 -30.94
C ARG A 29 9.80 4.19 -29.74
N LEU A 30 10.49 5.32 -29.65
CA LEU A 30 11.36 5.64 -28.51
C LEU A 30 10.56 5.78 -27.22
N LYS A 31 9.41 6.47 -27.26
CA LYS A 31 8.50 6.63 -26.12
C LYS A 31 7.96 5.28 -25.67
N ASN A 32 7.49 4.45 -26.59
CA ASN A 32 7.00 3.10 -26.28
C ASN A 32 8.09 2.23 -25.65
N ARG A 33 9.33 2.29 -26.17
CA ARG A 33 10.46 1.56 -25.58
C ARG A 33 10.81 2.06 -24.18
N ALA A 34 10.74 3.37 -23.94
CA ALA A 34 10.97 3.94 -22.61
C ALA A 34 9.88 3.49 -21.61
N THR A 35 8.61 3.55 -22.00
CA THR A 35 7.48 3.06 -21.19
C THR A 35 7.61 1.57 -20.90
N TRP A 36 7.95 0.75 -21.90
CA TRP A 36 8.18 -0.68 -21.70
C TRP A 36 9.28 -0.96 -20.68
N LYS A 37 10.41 -0.25 -20.76
CA LYS A 37 11.50 -0.38 -19.77
C LYS A 37 11.07 0.02 -18.36
N ILE A 38 10.20 1.02 -18.21
CA ILE A 38 9.66 1.41 -16.91
C ILE A 38 8.78 0.27 -16.36
N HIS A 39 7.88 -0.25 -17.20
CA HIS A 39 7.00 -1.35 -16.82
C HIS A 39 7.77 -2.60 -16.42
N GLU A 40 8.76 -3.01 -17.20
CA GLU A 40 9.64 -4.14 -16.90
C GLU A 40 10.36 -3.99 -15.55
N LYS A 41 10.90 -2.81 -15.26
CA LYS A 41 11.55 -2.54 -13.97
C LYS A 41 10.56 -2.56 -12.80
N LEU A 42 9.37 -2.03 -13.02
CA LEU A 42 8.31 -2.01 -12.01
C LEU A 42 7.86 -3.43 -11.69
N GLU A 43 7.64 -4.25 -12.71
CA GLU A 43 7.26 -5.66 -12.57
C GLU A 43 8.35 -6.48 -11.85
N TYR A 44 9.61 -6.28 -12.23
CA TYR A 44 10.71 -6.95 -11.53
C TYR A 44 10.80 -6.51 -10.06
N SER A 45 10.56 -5.22 -9.77
CA SER A 45 10.57 -4.70 -8.39
C SER A 45 9.40 -5.20 -7.56
N SER A 46 8.20 -5.33 -8.13
CA SER A 46 7.03 -5.87 -7.43
C SER A 46 7.25 -7.34 -7.09
N GLU A 47 7.70 -8.15 -8.06
CA GLU A 47 8.04 -9.55 -7.84
C GLU A 47 9.11 -9.72 -6.76
N GLN A 48 10.17 -8.90 -6.78
CA GLN A 48 11.20 -8.95 -5.74
C GLN A 48 10.63 -8.61 -4.36
N THR A 49 9.73 -7.63 -4.29
CA THR A 49 9.12 -7.21 -3.03
C THR A 49 8.27 -8.33 -2.46
N GLU A 50 7.44 -8.96 -3.29
CA GLU A 50 6.64 -10.12 -2.89
C GLU A 50 7.50 -11.27 -2.35
N ARG A 51 8.59 -11.61 -3.07
CA ARG A 51 9.54 -12.65 -2.62
C ARG A 51 10.17 -12.30 -1.27
N LYS A 52 10.61 -11.06 -1.07
CA LYS A 52 11.24 -10.60 0.18
C LYS A 52 10.26 -10.65 1.36
N VAL A 53 9.02 -10.22 1.14
CA VAL A 53 7.97 -10.27 2.16
C VAL A 53 7.69 -11.72 2.55
N ARG A 54 7.57 -12.63 1.58
CA ARG A 54 7.39 -14.06 1.84
C ARG A 54 8.57 -14.66 2.61
N ASP A 55 9.80 -14.37 2.20
CA ASP A 55 11.01 -14.84 2.89
C ASP A 55 11.10 -14.30 4.33
N MET A 56 10.74 -13.04 4.55
CA MET A 56 10.64 -12.46 5.89
C MET A 56 9.62 -13.24 6.74
N PHE A 57 8.41 -13.49 6.23
CA PHE A 57 7.40 -14.24 6.97
C PHE A 57 7.82 -15.69 7.23
N GLU A 58 8.44 -16.35 6.27
CA GLU A 58 8.98 -17.70 6.44
C GLU A 58 10.05 -17.72 7.54
N LYS A 59 10.94 -16.73 7.57
CA LYS A 59 11.92 -16.56 8.65
C LYS A 59 11.25 -16.28 9.99
N LEU A 60 10.20 -15.46 10.03
CA LEU A 60 9.44 -15.18 11.26
C LEU A 60 8.71 -16.42 11.78
N LEU A 61 8.14 -17.25 10.90
CA LEU A 61 7.47 -18.50 11.28
C LEU A 61 8.47 -19.54 11.79
N LYS A 62 9.59 -19.72 11.07
CA LYS A 62 10.69 -20.58 11.53
C LYS A 62 11.25 -20.10 12.86
N ALA A 63 11.39 -18.79 13.01
CA ALA A 63 11.78 -18.21 14.28
C ALA A 63 10.70 -18.49 15.34
N SER A 64 9.40 -18.28 15.08
CA SER A 64 8.34 -18.52 16.07
C SER A 64 8.22 -19.98 16.50
N ASP A 65 8.47 -20.93 15.60
CA ASP A 65 8.52 -22.36 15.93
C ASP A 65 9.73 -22.71 16.83
N ILE A 66 10.83 -21.96 16.70
CA ILE A 66 12.03 -22.07 17.55
C ILE A 66 11.89 -21.24 18.84
N LEU A 67 11.09 -20.17 18.82
CA LEU A 67 11.01 -19.18 19.87
C LEU A 67 9.85 -19.50 20.82
N SER A 68 10.22 -20.01 22.00
CA SER A 68 9.38 -20.14 23.20
C SER A 68 8.42 -18.95 23.41
N PRO A 69 7.27 -19.14 24.11
CA PRO A 69 6.28 -18.09 24.46
C PRO A 69 6.83 -16.83 25.14
N SER A 70 8.13 -16.80 25.48
CA SER A 70 8.84 -15.60 25.93
C SER A 70 9.11 -14.57 24.82
N VAL A 71 9.09 -14.95 23.54
CA VAL A 71 9.49 -14.05 22.43
C VAL A 71 8.30 -13.42 21.71
N THR A 72 7.13 -14.05 21.76
CA THR A 72 5.84 -13.37 21.51
C THR A 72 5.66 -12.16 22.45
N LYS A 73 6.23 -12.23 23.65
CA LYS A 73 6.32 -11.12 24.63
C LYS A 73 7.33 -10.03 24.26
N LEU A 74 8.23 -10.30 23.30
CA LEU A 74 9.30 -9.40 22.84
C LEU A 74 8.93 -8.73 21.51
N LEU A 75 8.09 -9.39 20.70
CA LEU A 75 7.36 -8.79 19.56
C LEU A 75 6.22 -7.88 20.01
N GLN A 76 5.72 -8.05 21.24
CA GLN A 76 5.06 -6.97 21.96
C GLN A 76 6.13 -5.90 22.22
N LYS A 77 6.11 -4.83 21.42
CA LYS A 77 7.03 -3.68 21.50
C LYS A 77 7.53 -3.43 22.93
N PRO A 78 8.85 -3.34 23.16
CA PRO A 78 9.38 -3.01 24.48
C PRO A 78 9.04 -1.55 24.79
N GLY A 79 8.00 -1.33 25.59
CA GLY A 79 7.64 -0.01 26.12
C GLY A 79 7.25 1.02 25.06
N LEU A 80 5.98 1.39 25.06
CA LEU A 80 5.48 2.53 24.29
C LEU A 80 6.33 3.78 24.56
N SER A 81 6.70 4.53 23.52
CA SER A 81 7.33 5.85 23.63
C SER A 81 6.48 6.77 24.50
N VAL A 82 7.07 7.83 25.06
CA VAL A 82 6.34 8.84 25.84
C VAL A 82 5.17 9.41 25.02
N GLU A 83 5.39 9.66 23.73
CA GLU A 83 4.37 10.12 22.78
C GLU A 83 3.30 9.06 22.54
N GLU A 84 3.67 7.79 22.39
CA GLU A 84 2.73 6.68 22.18
C GLU A 84 1.85 6.46 23.43
N LYS A 85 2.43 6.58 24.64
CA LYS A 85 1.68 6.53 25.91
C LYS A 85 0.71 7.70 26.04
N LYS A 86 1.15 8.90 25.65
CA LYS A 86 0.29 10.09 25.64
C LYS A 86 -0.86 9.92 24.65
N LEU A 87 -0.59 9.43 23.45
CA LEU A 87 -1.62 9.17 22.44
C LEU A 87 -2.62 8.11 22.92
N LEU A 88 -2.14 7.00 23.49
CA LEU A 88 -2.98 5.97 24.09
C LEU A 88 -3.89 6.49 25.20
N SER A 89 -3.42 7.47 25.99
CA SER A 89 -4.25 8.08 27.04
C SER A 89 -5.45 8.84 26.46
N PHE A 90 -5.31 9.45 25.28
CA PHE A 90 -6.39 10.14 24.58
C PHE A 90 -7.30 9.21 23.81
N THR A 91 -6.79 8.06 23.35
CA THR A 91 -7.52 7.12 22.50
C THR A 91 -7.91 5.85 23.24
N ASN A 92 -7.87 5.82 24.57
CA ASN A 92 -8.19 4.63 25.33
C ASN A 92 -9.71 4.36 25.23
N PRO A 93 -10.14 3.26 24.58
CA PRO A 93 -11.56 2.93 24.45
C PRO A 93 -12.24 2.71 25.81
N ASP A 94 -11.49 2.29 26.84
CA ASP A 94 -12.04 2.09 28.19
C ASP A 94 -12.44 3.39 28.88
N ASN A 95 -11.95 4.54 28.40
CA ASN A 95 -12.26 5.85 28.95
C ASN A 95 -13.41 6.56 28.20
N ILE A 96 -13.99 5.91 27.19
CA ILE A 96 -15.15 6.44 26.48
C ILE A 96 -16.37 6.24 27.37
N GLN A 97 -16.96 7.34 27.82
CA GLN A 97 -18.23 7.34 28.55
C GLN A 97 -19.33 6.93 27.58
N VAL A 98 -19.96 5.78 27.84
CA VAL A 98 -21.15 5.33 27.10
C VAL A 98 -22.39 5.84 27.83
N GLU A 99 -23.33 6.38 27.06
CA GLU A 99 -24.60 6.88 27.60
C GLU A 99 -25.38 5.77 28.33
N SER A 100 -25.97 6.09 29.48
CA SER A 100 -26.69 5.11 30.32
C SER A 100 -27.94 4.52 29.65
N ASN A 101 -28.41 5.13 28.57
CA ASN A 101 -29.55 4.68 27.77
C ASN A 101 -29.16 3.75 26.62
N TYR A 102 -27.87 3.50 26.38
CA TYR A 102 -27.42 2.59 25.33
C TYR A 102 -27.78 1.14 25.70
N ARG A 103 -28.68 0.55 24.92
CA ARG A 103 -29.19 -0.82 25.13
C ARG A 103 -28.41 -1.89 24.36
N GLY A 104 -27.45 -1.47 23.54
CA GLY A 104 -26.65 -2.37 22.73
C GLY A 104 -25.52 -3.05 23.51
N PRO A 105 -24.79 -3.96 22.84
CA PRO A 105 -23.71 -4.72 23.46
C PRO A 105 -22.52 -3.83 23.79
N HIS A 106 -21.94 -4.00 24.98
CA HIS A 106 -20.74 -3.29 25.41
C HIS A 106 -19.51 -4.16 25.13
N ILE A 107 -18.65 -3.70 24.22
CA ILE A 107 -17.47 -4.45 23.77
C ILE A 107 -16.22 -3.88 24.43
N LYS A 108 -15.34 -4.76 24.91
CA LYS A 108 -14.03 -4.39 25.48
C LYS A 108 -12.91 -5.01 24.66
N SER A 109 -11.77 -4.34 24.64
CA SER A 109 -10.55 -4.84 24.02
C SER A 109 -9.63 -5.45 25.09
N PRO A 110 -8.93 -6.57 24.82
CA PRO A 110 -9.04 -7.39 23.62
C PRO A 110 -10.32 -8.21 23.59
N LEU A 111 -10.86 -8.43 22.38
CA LEU A 111 -12.02 -9.30 22.17
C LEU A 111 -11.70 -10.72 22.62
N THR A 112 -12.45 -11.23 23.58
CA THR A 112 -12.39 -12.62 24.01
C THR A 112 -13.47 -13.44 23.33
N ARG A 113 -13.26 -14.76 23.28
CA ARG A 113 -14.23 -15.69 22.69
C ARG A 113 -15.61 -15.59 23.36
N SER A 114 -15.64 -15.40 24.68
CA SER A 114 -16.90 -15.20 25.41
C SER A 114 -17.59 -13.91 24.99
N THR A 115 -16.88 -12.78 24.93
CA THR A 115 -17.47 -11.50 24.49
C THR A 115 -18.00 -11.55 23.06
N PHE A 116 -17.41 -12.38 22.20
CA PHE A 116 -17.87 -12.56 20.83
C PHE A 116 -19.17 -13.37 20.75
N VAL A 117 -19.33 -14.38 21.62
CA VAL A 117 -20.59 -15.14 21.72
C VAL A 117 -21.71 -14.25 22.27
N ASP A 118 -21.42 -13.47 23.31
CA ASP A 118 -22.38 -12.52 23.89
C ASP A 118 -22.85 -11.48 22.86
N LEU A 119 -21.93 -11.02 22.00
CA LEU A 119 -22.23 -10.12 20.90
C LEU A 119 -23.21 -10.75 19.91
N ILE A 120 -22.94 -11.99 19.46
CA ILE A 120 -23.81 -12.72 18.54
C ILE A 120 -25.22 -12.90 19.13
N GLU A 121 -25.31 -13.29 20.40
CA GLU A 121 -26.59 -13.47 21.08
C GLU A 121 -27.37 -12.16 21.20
N ALA A 122 -26.71 -11.05 21.50
CA ALA A 122 -27.37 -9.76 21.61
C ALA A 122 -27.92 -9.29 20.27
N PHE A 123 -27.20 -9.51 19.16
CA PHE A 123 -27.71 -9.26 17.81
C PHE A 123 -28.92 -10.13 17.47
N GLN A 124 -28.90 -11.42 17.84
CA GLN A 124 -30.05 -12.32 17.63
C GLN A 124 -31.29 -11.87 18.41
N LYS A 125 -31.10 -11.32 19.61
CA LYS A 125 -32.17 -10.79 20.47
C LYS A 125 -32.66 -9.40 20.04
N GLY A 126 -32.10 -8.81 18.98
CA GLY A 126 -32.48 -7.50 18.47
C GLY A 126 -32.05 -6.35 19.39
N GLN A 127 -31.04 -6.55 20.23
CA GLN A 127 -30.44 -5.48 21.04
C GLN A 127 -29.49 -4.67 20.14
N VAL A 128 -30.05 -3.68 19.43
CA VAL A 128 -29.33 -2.70 18.59
C VAL A 128 -29.68 -1.30 19.05
#